data_AF-A0A960N7D2-F1
#
_entry.id   AF-A0A960N7D2-F1
#
_cell.length_a   1.000
_cell.length_b   1.000
_cell.length_c   1.000
_cell.angle_alpha   90.00
_cell.angle_beta   90.00
_cell.angle_gamma   90.00
#
_symmetry.space_group_name_H-M   'P 1'
#
loop_
_entity.id
_entity.type
_entity.pdbx_description
1 polymer ?
#
loop_
_entity_poly.entity_id
_entity_poly.type
_entity_poly.pdbx_seq_one_letter_code
_entity_poly.pdbx_strand_id
1 'polypeptide(L)'
;IVATVSGVIASVFAVSRMLAMLTEMKLVPHRHFGMPGSIQKHTLVYTIVLAMLLAVFFDLGRIASLGAIFYLVMDIAIHWGVLRHLREEVEAKTAILITAIVLDLLILGAFVWVKMQSDLLVIWASVIGLAVVFVGERFFLRSLRDSSSPKTS
;
A
#
# COMPACT_ATOMS: atom_id res chain seq x y z
N ILE A 1 -4.19 -17.11 -20.19
CA ILE A 1 -3.85 -17.82 -18.92
C ILE A 1 -2.37 -17.65 -18.58
N VAL A 2 -1.43 -18.06 -19.45
CA VAL A 2 0.01 -17.93 -19.15
C VAL A 2 0.43 -16.48 -18.88
N ALA A 3 0.01 -15.52 -19.70
CA ALA A 3 0.33 -14.10 -19.53
C ALA A 3 -0.21 -13.49 -18.22
N THR A 4 -1.42 -13.89 -17.81
CA THR A 4 -2.05 -13.38 -16.59
C THR A 4 -1.41 -14.01 -15.34
N VAL A 5 -1.07 -15.30 -15.40
CA VAL A 5 -0.39 -15.99 -14.31
C VAL A 5 1.04 -15.47 -14.13
N SER A 6 1.78 -15.29 -15.22
CA SER A 6 3.15 -14.75 -15.16
C SER A 6 3.19 -13.32 -14.63
N GLY A 7 2.22 -12.47 -15.04
CA GLY A 7 2.08 -11.11 -14.53
C GLY A 7 1.87 -11.05 -13.02
N VAL A 8 0.97 -11.90 -12.49
CA VAL A 8 0.73 -11.98 -11.05
C VAL A 8 1.97 -12.47 -10.31
N ILE A 9 2.64 -13.53 -10.78
CA ILE A 9 3.86 -14.06 -10.16
C ILE A 9 4.97 -12.98 -10.12
N ALA A 10 5.15 -12.25 -11.23
CA ALA A 10 6.15 -11.18 -11.31
C ALA A 10 5.86 -10.06 -10.31
N SER A 11 4.61 -9.60 -10.22
CA SER A 11 4.20 -8.53 -9.30
C SER A 11 4.40 -8.93 -7.83
N VAL A 12 4.00 -10.15 -7.44
CA VAL A 12 4.15 -10.65 -6.07
C VAL A 12 5.62 -10.77 -5.67
N PHE A 13 6.48 -11.23 -6.59
CA PHE A 13 7.92 -11.32 -6.33
C PHE A 13 8.55 -9.92 -6.15
N ALA A 14 8.17 -8.96 -7.01
CA ALA A 14 8.65 -7.59 -6.92
C ALA A 14 8.27 -6.93 -5.59
N VAL A 15 7.00 -7.06 -5.18
CA VAL A 15 6.50 -6.54 -3.89
C VAL A 15 7.21 -7.21 -2.71
N SER A 16 7.37 -8.53 -2.74
CA SER A 16 8.04 -9.26 -1.66
C SER A 16 9.49 -8.83 -1.47
N ARG A 17 10.19 -8.54 -2.57
CA ARG A 17 11.58 -8.03 -2.53
C ARG A 17 11.65 -6.62 -1.96
N MET A 18 10.73 -5.74 -2.36
CA MET A 18 10.66 -4.37 -1.84
C MET A 18 10.40 -4.38 -0.32
N LEU A 19 9.44 -5.20 0.14
CA LEU A 19 9.16 -5.30 1.57
C LEU A 19 10.34 -5.90 2.35
N ALA A 20 11.05 -6.87 1.79
CA ALA A 20 12.26 -7.42 2.39
C ALA A 20 13.36 -6.35 2.56
N MET A 21 13.58 -5.52 1.53
CA MET A 21 14.52 -4.40 1.61
C MET A 21 14.11 -3.40 2.70
N LEU A 22 12.84 -2.99 2.75
CA LEU A 22 12.33 -2.08 3.78
C LEU A 22 12.48 -2.67 5.20
N THR A 23 12.32 -3.99 5.31
CA THR A 23 12.52 -4.72 6.57
C THR A 23 13.99 -4.73 6.99
N GLU A 24 14.91 -4.98 6.06
CA GLU A 24 16.36 -4.91 6.32
C GLU A 24 16.81 -3.50 6.74
N MET A 25 16.17 -2.46 6.18
CA MET A 25 16.37 -1.06 6.58
C MET A 25 15.69 -0.69 7.92
N LYS A 26 15.12 -1.66 8.64
CA LYS A 26 14.40 -1.48 9.91
C LYS A 26 13.19 -0.52 9.81
N LEU A 27 12.67 -0.31 8.60
CA LEU A 27 11.46 0.48 8.35
C LEU A 27 10.18 -0.35 8.49
N VAL A 28 10.27 -1.68 8.53
CA VAL A 28 9.15 -2.58 8.78
C VAL A 28 9.60 -3.64 9.78
N PRO A 29 8.85 -3.90 10.86
CA PRO A 29 9.27 -4.82 11.89
C PRO A 29 9.04 -6.25 11.40
N HIS A 30 10.10 -7.06 11.45
CA HIS A 30 10.01 -8.48 11.15
C HIS A 30 9.79 -9.30 12.41
N ARG A 31 8.87 -10.27 12.34
CA ARG A 31 8.81 -11.36 13.31
C ARG A 31 9.10 -12.68 12.58
N HIS A 32 10.21 -13.32 12.96
CA HIS A 32 10.49 -14.71 12.58
C HIS A 32 9.44 -15.60 13.24
N PHE A 33 8.37 -15.93 12.52
CA PHE A 33 7.31 -16.81 13.00
C PHE A 33 7.74 -18.28 12.84
N GLY A 34 8.86 -18.65 13.47
CA GLY A 34 9.36 -20.04 13.56
C GLY A 34 9.70 -20.74 12.23
N MET A 35 9.58 -20.08 11.08
CA MET A 35 9.80 -20.68 9.77
C MET A 35 11.27 -20.52 9.31
N PRO A 36 11.90 -21.57 8.75
CA PRO A 36 13.21 -21.49 8.13
C PRO A 36 13.11 -20.85 6.73
N GLY A 37 13.82 -19.75 6.49
CA GLY A 37 13.82 -19.08 5.18
C GLY A 37 14.32 -17.64 5.22
N SER A 38 14.38 -17.00 4.05
CA SER A 38 14.65 -15.56 3.94
C SER A 38 13.39 -14.73 4.25
N ILE A 39 13.56 -13.48 4.66
CA ILE A 39 12.46 -12.54 4.93
C ILE A 39 11.50 -12.46 3.73
N GLN A 40 12.04 -12.47 2.50
CA GLN A 40 11.27 -12.46 1.27
C GLN A 40 10.29 -13.64 1.17
N LYS A 41 10.70 -14.86 1.56
CA LYS A 41 9.82 -16.03 1.53
C LYS A 41 8.65 -15.88 2.49
N HIS A 42 8.89 -15.35 3.68
CA HIS A 42 7.83 -15.16 4.68
C HIS A 42 6.83 -14.10 4.21
N THR A 43 7.32 -12.97 3.71
CA THR A 43 6.49 -11.93 3.10
C THR A 43 5.63 -12.49 1.96
N LEU A 44 6.24 -13.29 1.08
CA LEU A 44 5.53 -13.90 -0.04
C LEU A 44 4.40 -14.82 0.45
N VAL A 45 4.67 -15.64 1.46
CA VAL A 45 3.62 -16.52 2.04
C VAL A 45 2.50 -15.69 2.67
N TYR A 46 2.81 -14.67 3.46
CA TYR A 46 1.80 -13.82 4.09
C TYR A 46 0.92 -13.08 3.07
N THR A 47 1.54 -12.52 2.03
CA THR A 47 0.82 -11.81 0.96
C THR A 47 -0.07 -12.75 0.15
N ILE A 48 0.40 -13.96 -0.18
CA ILE A 48 -0.42 -14.95 -0.90
C ILE A 48 -1.58 -15.46 -0.04
N VAL A 49 -1.35 -15.76 1.24
CA VAL A 49 -2.43 -16.19 2.15
C VAL A 49 -3.49 -15.10 2.29
N LEU A 50 -3.08 -13.83 2.45
CA LEU A 50 -4.00 -12.70 2.48
C LEU A 50 -4.77 -12.56 1.16
N ALA A 51 -4.08 -12.68 0.02
CA ALA A 51 -4.72 -12.61 -1.30
C ALA A 51 -5.75 -13.73 -1.50
N MET A 52 -5.44 -14.96 -1.10
CA MET A 52 -6.37 -16.09 -1.15
C MET A 52 -7.57 -15.87 -0.23
N LEU A 53 -7.35 -15.35 0.98
CA LEU A 53 -8.42 -15.02 1.91
C LEU A 53 -9.34 -13.97 1.28
N LEU A 54 -8.78 -12.87 0.77
CA LEU A 54 -9.57 -11.84 0.07
C LEU A 54 -10.34 -12.41 -1.12
N ALA A 55 -9.73 -13.29 -1.92
CA ALA A 55 -10.38 -13.93 -3.07
C ALA A 55 -11.55 -14.86 -2.70
N VAL A 56 -11.55 -15.43 -1.49
CA VAL A 56 -12.66 -16.25 -0.99
C VAL A 56 -13.82 -15.39 -0.48
N PHE A 57 -13.52 -14.24 0.13
CA PHE A 57 -14.54 -13.35 0.73
C PHE A 57 -15.08 -12.28 -0.24
N PHE A 58 -14.30 -11.87 -1.23
CA PHE A 58 -14.65 -10.83 -2.20
C PHE A 58 -14.62 -11.37 -3.62
N ASP A 59 -15.58 -10.96 -4.44
CA ASP A 59 -15.52 -11.24 -5.88
C ASP A 59 -14.40 -10.43 -6.56
N LEU A 60 -14.01 -10.85 -7.76
CA LEU A 60 -12.92 -10.24 -8.53
C LEU A 60 -13.17 -8.74 -8.81
N GLY A 61 -14.43 -8.34 -9.02
CA GLY A 61 -14.79 -6.95 -9.30
C GLY A 61 -14.59 -6.05 -8.09
N ARG A 62 -14.94 -6.54 -6.89
CA ARG A 62 -14.70 -5.84 -5.63
C ARG A 62 -13.23 -5.74 -5.30
N ILE A 63 -12.45 -6.81 -5.51
CA ILE A 63 -11.00 -6.80 -5.30
C ILE A 63 -10.31 -5.79 -6.22
N ALA A 64 -10.69 -5.78 -7.51
CA ALA A 64 -10.16 -4.81 -8.47
C ALA A 64 -10.51 -3.37 -8.06
N SER A 65 -11.74 -3.15 -7.58
CA SER A 65 -12.19 -1.82 -7.14
C SER A 65 -11.46 -1.35 -5.88
N LEU A 66 -11.26 -2.25 -4.91
CA LEU A 66 -10.50 -1.98 -3.69
C LEU A 66 -9.04 -1.63 -4.04
N GLY A 67 -8.42 -2.40 -4.93
CA GLY A 67 -7.08 -2.15 -5.43
C GLY A 67 -6.95 -0.80 -6.15
N ALA A 68 -7.91 -0.44 -7.00
CA ALA A 68 -7.93 0.85 -7.69
C ALA A 68 -8.01 2.03 -6.70
N ILE A 69 -8.86 1.94 -5.67
CA ILE A 69 -8.97 2.97 -4.63
C ILE A 69 -7.65 3.09 -3.86
N PHE A 70 -7.06 1.98 -3.42
CA PHE A 70 -5.79 2.01 -2.69
C PHE A 70 -4.65 2.58 -3.53
N TYR A 71 -4.58 2.21 -4.81
CA TYR A 71 -3.55 2.69 -5.73
C TYR A 71 -3.65 4.19 -5.96
N LEU A 72 -4.85 4.72 -6.24
CA LEU A 72 -5.06 6.15 -6.45
C LEU A 72 -4.77 6.96 -5.18
N VAL A 73 -5.19 6.47 -4.02
CA VAL A 73 -4.89 7.16 -2.74
C VAL A 73 -3.39 7.16 -2.45
N MET A 74 -2.70 6.04 -2.71
CA MET A 74 -1.25 5.93 -2.57
C MET A 74 -0.53 6.89 -3.53
N ASP A 75 -0.92 6.95 -4.80
CA ASP A 75 -0.33 7.85 -5.80
C ASP A 75 -0.48 9.32 -5.38
N ILE A 76 -1.68 9.72 -4.94
CA ILE A 76 -1.91 11.08 -4.40
C ILE A 76 -0.98 11.36 -3.22
N ALA A 77 -0.85 10.41 -2.28
CA ALA A 77 0.01 10.57 -1.11
C ALA A 77 1.49 10.70 -1.49
N ILE A 78 1.98 9.91 -2.46
CA ILE A 78 3.34 9.98 -2.96
C ILE A 78 3.58 11.30 -3.68
N HIS A 79 2.74 11.67 -4.65
CA HIS A 79 2.89 12.92 -5.40
C HIS A 79 2.84 14.15 -4.48
N TRP A 80 1.94 14.15 -3.50
CA TRP A 80 1.87 15.21 -2.49
C TRP A 80 3.11 15.23 -1.59
N GLY A 81 3.58 14.06 -1.14
CA GLY A 81 4.80 13.91 -0.35
C GLY A 81 6.02 14.47 -1.07
N VAL A 82 6.17 14.15 -2.36
CA VAL A 82 7.23 14.67 -3.21
C VAL A 82 7.09 16.19 -3.38
N LEU A 83 5.90 16.68 -3.71
CA LEU A 83 5.66 18.12 -3.91
C LEU A 83 5.98 18.94 -2.66
N ARG A 84 5.65 18.42 -1.46
CA ARG A 84 5.79 19.15 -0.21
C ARG A 84 7.18 19.05 0.42
N HIS A 85 7.83 17.89 0.36
CA HIS A 85 9.04 17.62 1.14
C HIS A 85 10.29 17.35 0.31
N LEU A 86 10.14 16.80 -0.91
CA LEU A 86 11.30 16.37 -1.72
C LEU A 86 11.49 17.20 -3.00
N ARG A 87 10.63 18.19 -3.27
CA ARG A 87 10.63 18.98 -4.51
C ARG A 87 12.03 19.50 -4.89
N GLU A 88 12.77 20.01 -3.90
CA GLU A 88 14.07 20.62 -4.12
C GLU A 88 15.20 19.59 -4.27
N GLU A 89 15.04 18.39 -3.71
CA GLU A 89 16.07 17.33 -3.75
C GLU A 89 16.03 16.53 -5.06
N VAL A 90 14.84 16.37 -5.67
CA VAL A 90 14.65 15.60 -6.92
C VAL A 90 14.42 16.47 -8.16
N GLU A 91 14.60 17.80 -8.06
CA GLU A 91 14.38 18.76 -9.16
C GLU A 91 13.03 18.55 -9.89
N ALA A 92 12.01 18.12 -9.13
CA ALA A 92 10.78 17.62 -9.72
C ALA A 92 9.98 18.74 -10.38
N LYS A 93 9.54 18.52 -11.63
CA LYS A 93 8.68 19.47 -12.36
C LYS A 93 7.33 19.59 -11.67
N THR A 94 7.15 20.67 -10.92
CA THR A 94 5.94 20.95 -10.13
C THR A 94 4.65 20.85 -10.96
N ALA A 95 4.68 21.29 -12.21
CA ALA A 95 3.53 21.18 -13.12
C ALA A 95 3.07 19.73 -13.32
N ILE A 96 4.01 18.79 -13.51
CA ILE A 96 3.69 17.37 -13.75
C ILE A 96 3.06 16.75 -12.50
N LEU A 97 3.62 17.01 -11.32
CA LEU A 97 3.09 16.49 -10.05
C LEU A 97 1.69 17.02 -9.76
N ILE A 98 1.44 18.32 -9.97
CA ILE A 98 0.12 18.92 -9.78
C ILE A 98 -0.88 18.29 -10.77
N THR A 99 -0.50 18.14 -12.03
CA THR A 99 -1.39 17.50 -13.01
C THR A 99 -1.70 16.05 -12.66
N ALA A 100 -0.72 15.29 -12.16
CA ALA A 100 -0.94 13.91 -11.72
C ALA A 100 -1.93 13.84 -10.56
N ILE A 101 -1.74 14.66 -9.52
CA ILE A 101 -2.65 14.73 -8.35
C ILE A 101 -4.08 15.09 -8.80
N VAL A 102 -4.23 16.06 -9.70
CA VAL A 102 -5.55 16.45 -10.21
C VAL A 102 -6.20 15.31 -10.97
N LEU A 103 -5.46 14.60 -11.82
CA LEU A 103 -5.98 13.45 -12.55
C LEU A 103 -6.37 12.31 -11.61
N ASP A 104 -5.54 11.99 -10.62
CA ASP A 104 -5.82 10.95 -9.62
C ASP A 104 -7.10 11.29 -8.83
N LEU A 105 -7.26 12.55 -8.41
CA LEU A 105 -8.47 13.01 -7.71
C LEU A 105 -9.72 12.95 -8.58
N LEU A 106 -9.62 13.31 -9.86
CA LEU A 106 -10.74 13.22 -10.80
C LEU A 106 -11.16 11.76 -11.01
N ILE A 107 -10.19 10.86 -11.24
CA ILE A 107 -10.44 9.44 -11.45
C ILE A 107 -11.01 8.82 -10.17
N LEU A 108 -10.42 9.09 -9.00
CA LEU A 108 -10.88 8.59 -7.71
C LEU A 108 -12.30 9.09 -7.41
N GLY A 109 -12.56 10.38 -7.60
CA GLY A 109 -13.88 10.98 -7.38
C GLY A 109 -14.96 10.35 -8.26
N ALA A 110 -14.69 10.21 -9.55
CA ALA A 110 -15.60 9.56 -10.49
C ALA A 110 -15.82 8.07 -10.14
N PHE A 111 -14.74 7.35 -9.80
CA PHE A 111 -14.80 5.93 -9.46
C PHE A 111 -15.60 5.68 -8.17
N VAL A 112 -15.37 6.48 -7.13
CA VAL A 112 -16.12 6.42 -5.87
C VAL A 112 -17.59 6.75 -6.09
N TRP A 113 -17.89 7.76 -6.92
CA TRP A 113 -19.28 8.10 -7.25
C TRP A 113 -20.03 6.92 -7.89
N VAL A 114 -19.42 6.27 -8.87
CA VAL A 114 -19.99 5.08 -9.53
C VAL A 114 -20.15 3.92 -8.54
N LYS A 115 -19.16 3.70 -7.66
CA LYS A 115 -19.20 2.60 -6.68
C LYS A 115 -20.18 2.83 -5.55
N MET A 116 -20.42 4.08 -5.14
CA MET A 116 -21.41 4.41 -4.12
C MET A 116 -22.83 4.02 -4.53
N GLN A 117 -23.14 4.07 -5.83
CA GLN A 117 -24.45 3.68 -6.35
C GLN A 117 -24.58 2.18 -6.61
N SER A 118 -23.47 1.51 -6.97
CA SER A 118 -23.49 0.13 -7.46
C SER A 118 -23.06 -0.92 -6.43
N ASP A 119 -22.10 -0.59 -5.55
CA ASP A 119 -21.56 -1.52 -4.57
C ASP A 119 -21.00 -0.79 -3.34
N LEU A 120 -21.89 -0.54 -2.38
CA LEU A 120 -21.57 0.17 -1.14
C LEU A 120 -20.59 -0.61 -0.25
N LEU A 121 -20.51 -1.94 -0.39
CA LEU A 121 -19.58 -2.76 0.38
C LEU A 121 -18.13 -2.44 0.03
N VAL A 122 -17.85 -2.14 -1.23
CA VAL A 122 -16.51 -1.70 -1.66
C VAL A 122 -16.11 -0.41 -0.95
N ILE A 123 -17.02 0.57 -0.89
CA ILE A 123 -16.74 1.85 -0.23
C ILE A 123 -16.42 1.64 1.25
N TRP A 124 -17.24 0.87 1.97
CA TRP A 124 -16.98 0.55 3.37
C TRP A 124 -15.67 -0.22 3.56
N ALA A 125 -15.41 -1.24 2.74
CA ALA A 125 -14.18 -2.02 2.80
C ALA A 125 -12.94 -1.15 2.53
N SER A 126 -13.01 -0.24 1.57
CA SER A 126 -11.93 0.71 1.27
C SER A 126 -11.67 1.67 2.42
N VAL A 127 -12.72 2.25 3.01
CA VAL A 127 -12.59 3.16 4.16
C VAL A 127 -11.99 2.42 5.35
N ILE A 128 -12.48 1.22 5.67
CA ILE A 128 -11.94 0.40 6.76
C ILE A 128 -10.49 0.02 6.48
N GLY A 129 -10.17 -0.43 5.27
CA GLY A 129 -8.81 -0.81 4.89
C GLY A 129 -7.82 0.35 4.99
N LEU A 130 -8.18 1.52 4.46
CA LEU A 130 -7.37 2.73 4.58
C LEU A 130 -7.19 3.16 6.04
N ALA A 131 -8.26 3.09 6.84
CA ALA A 131 -8.19 3.40 8.27
C ALA A 131 -7.24 2.44 9.01
N VAL A 132 -7.31 1.14 8.72
CA VAL A 132 -6.40 0.12 9.28
C VAL A 132 -4.94 0.41 8.90
N VAL A 133 -4.68 0.71 7.63
CA VAL A 133 -3.33 1.05 7.15
C VAL A 133 -2.83 2.32 7.87
N PHE A 134 -3.61 3.40 7.87
CA PHE A 134 -3.20 4.68 8.45
C PHE A 134 -2.99 4.60 9.97
N VAL A 135 -3.87 3.89 10.69
CA VAL A 135 -3.70 3.65 12.13
C VAL A 135 -2.48 2.77 12.39
N GLY A 136 -2.28 1.73 11.58
CA GLY A 136 -1.10 0.87 11.62
C GLY A 136 0.19 1.66 11.44
N GLU A 137 0.28 2.49 10.41
CA GLU A 137 1.41 3.39 10.16
C GLU A 137 1.65 4.34 11.33
N ARG A 138 0.59 4.99 11.83
CA ARG A 138 0.72 5.95 12.94
C ARG A 138 1.18 5.29 14.23
N PHE A 139 0.67 4.10 14.56
CA PHE A 139 1.11 3.35 15.72
C PHE A 139 2.56 2.88 15.57
N PHE A 140 2.92 2.38 14.39
CA PHE A 140 4.25 1.92 14.08
C PHE A 140 5.30 3.05 14.15
N LEU A 141 5.01 4.20 13.53
CA LEU A 141 5.88 5.39 13.59
C LEU A 141 6.02 5.95 15.01
N ARG A 142 4.96 5.89 15.82
CA ARG A 142 5.04 6.26 17.25
C ARG A 142 5.97 5.33 18.03
N SER A 143 5.88 4.02 17.82
CA SER A 143 6.74 3.04 18.51
C SER A 143 8.22 3.19 18.15
N LEU A 144 8.53 3.56 16.91
CA LEU A 144 9.90 3.88 16.47
C LEU A 144 10.44 5.15 17.13
N ARG A 145 9.61 6.19 17.26
CA ARG A 145 9.98 7.45 17.93
C ARG A 145 10.21 7.28 19.43
N ASP A 146 9.47 6.41 20.09
CA ASP A 146 9.67 6.12 21.52
C ASP A 146 10.94 5.30 21.79
N SER A 147 11.32 4.42 20.86
CA SER A 147 12.55 3.60 20.96
C SER A 147 13.84 4.39 20.74
N SER A 148 13.76 5.64 20.28
CA SER A 148 14.89 6.51 19.95
C SER A 148 15.09 7.67 20.93
N SER A 149 14.32 7.74 22.03
CA SER A 149 14.61 8.69 23.13
C SER A 149 15.72 8.13 24.03
N PRO A 150 16.90 8.78 24.13
CA PRO A 150 17.87 8.42 25.15
C PRO A 150 17.26 8.78 26.50
N LYS A 151 17.19 7.80 27.41
CA LYS A 151 16.98 8.06 28.84
C LYS A 151 18.12 8.97 29.31
N THR A 152 17.82 10.25 29.47
CA THR A 152 18.65 11.15 30.26
C THR A 152 18.18 11.03 31.71
N SER A 153 19.00 10.37 32.53
CA SER A 153 19.05 10.54 33.98
C SER A 153 20.46 10.97 34.33
#